data_AF-K5V4C6-F1
#
_entry.id   AF-K5V4C6-F1
#
_cell.length_a   1.000
_cell.length_b   1.000
_cell.length_c   1.000
_cell.angle_alpha   90.00
_cell.angle_beta   90.00
_cell.angle_gamma   90.00
#
_symmetry.space_group_name_H-M   'P 1'
#
loop_
_entity.id
_entity.type
_entity.pdbx_description
1 polymer ?
#
loop_
_entity_poly.entity_id
_entity_poly.type
_entity_poly.pdbx_seq_one_letter_code
_entity_poly.pdbx_strand_id
1 'polypeptide(L)'
;MCLMRESLAFLGLKPLMDIEDWDTDLAVVGAARQLCRHTDNLKPYLGIQADSMMLSSPGSNISCGYKMARGQVLTTGYTREIPHTIFPTVVLTVSVLL
;
A
#
# COMPACT_ATOMS: atom_id res chain seq x y z
N MET A 1 -2.95 -8.38 -12.49
CA MET A 1 -3.56 -7.18 -11.88
C MET A 1 -4.53 -7.67 -10.81
N CYS A 2 -4.24 -7.49 -9.53
CA CYS A 2 -5.08 -7.98 -8.43
C CYS A 2 -6.06 -6.91 -7.95
N LEU A 3 -7.18 -7.33 -7.35
CA LEU A 3 -8.17 -6.43 -6.74
C LEU A 3 -7.63 -5.86 -5.41
N MET A 4 -8.10 -4.67 -5.00
CA MET A 4 -7.73 -4.07 -3.71
C MET A 4 -7.99 -5.03 -2.54
N ARG A 5 -9.12 -5.73 -2.56
CA ARG A 5 -9.51 -6.72 -1.54
C ARG A 5 -8.50 -7.86 -1.42
N GLU A 6 -8.02 -8.38 -2.55
CA GLU A 6 -7.03 -9.45 -2.61
C GLU A 6 -5.67 -8.98 -2.08
N SER A 7 -5.30 -7.72 -2.37
CA SER A 7 -4.05 -7.14 -1.86
C SER A 7 -4.06 -6.97 -0.34
N LEU A 8 -5.21 -6.61 0.25
CA LEU A 8 -5.37 -6.53 1.70
C LEU A 8 -5.30 -7.91 2.34
N ALA A 9 -5.93 -8.92 1.72
CA ALA A 9 -5.82 -10.31 2.18
C ALA A 9 -4.36 -10.80 2.14
N PHE A 10 -3.59 -10.46 1.10
CA PHE A 10 -2.16 -10.77 1.01
C PHE A 10 -1.34 -10.10 2.12
N LEU A 11 -1.68 -8.87 2.51
CA LEU A 11 -1.06 -8.17 3.62
C LEU A 11 -1.54 -8.66 5.01
N GLY A 12 -2.45 -9.64 5.06
CA GLY A 12 -3.05 -10.13 6.30
C GLY A 12 -4.02 -9.13 6.95
N LEU A 13 -4.58 -8.22 6.16
CA LEU A 13 -5.53 -7.20 6.59
C LEU A 13 -6.97 -7.61 6.25
N LYS A 14 -7.94 -6.98 6.94
CA LYS A 14 -9.37 -7.18 6.68
C LYS A 14 -9.67 -6.81 5.21
N PRO A 15 -10.32 -7.71 4.44
CA PRO A 15 -10.73 -7.38 3.07
C PRO A 15 -11.79 -6.28 3.09
N LEU A 16 -11.66 -5.36 2.14
CA LEU A 16 -12.55 -4.23 1.99
C LEU A 16 -13.96 -4.67 1.56
N MET A 17 -15.03 -4.28 2.26
CA MET A 17 -16.41 -4.54 1.80
C MET A 17 -16.94 -3.36 0.97
N ASP A 18 -16.74 -2.14 1.46
CA ASP A 18 -17.21 -0.90 0.84
C ASP A 18 -16.07 0.12 0.73
N ILE A 19 -16.21 1.10 -0.18
CA ILE A 19 -15.23 2.19 -0.35
C ILE A 19 -15.11 3.02 0.95
N GLU A 20 -16.17 3.08 1.74
CA GLU A 20 -16.21 3.82 3.01
C GLU A 20 -15.43 3.11 4.14
N ASP A 21 -15.19 1.79 4.04
CA ASP A 21 -14.36 1.02 4.99
C ASP A 21 -12.84 1.19 4.69
N TRP A 22 -12.49 1.91 3.62
CA TRP A 22 -11.10 1.99 3.15
C TRP A 22 -10.27 2.99 3.95
N ASP A 23 -10.84 4.17 4.19
CA ASP A 23 -10.18 5.28 4.88
C ASP A 23 -11.20 6.04 5.73
N THR A 24 -10.72 6.72 6.77
CA THR A 24 -11.54 7.56 7.65
C THR A 24 -11.72 8.96 7.07
N ASP A 25 -10.86 9.38 6.13
CA ASP A 25 -10.99 10.68 5.46
C ASP A 25 -12.07 10.65 4.36
N LEU A 26 -13.19 11.30 4.64
CA LEU A 26 -14.34 11.40 3.74
C LEU A 26 -14.01 12.14 2.42
N ALA A 27 -13.01 13.03 2.40
CA ALA A 27 -12.60 13.71 1.18
C ALA A 27 -11.90 12.73 0.21
N VAL A 28 -11.04 11.87 0.76
CA VAL A 28 -10.32 10.83 0.01
C VAL A 28 -11.29 9.74 -0.46
N VAL A 29 -12.21 9.30 0.41
CA VAL A 29 -13.29 8.36 0.05
C VAL A 29 -14.21 8.94 -1.03
N GLY A 30 -14.56 10.23 -0.93
CA GLY A 30 -15.38 10.92 -1.92
C GLY A 30 -14.72 10.99 -3.30
N ALA A 31 -13.43 11.34 -3.34
CA ALA A 31 -12.65 11.33 -4.57
C ALA A 31 -12.54 9.91 -5.17
N ALA A 32 -12.28 8.90 -4.34
CA ALA A 32 -12.25 7.50 -4.77
C ALA A 32 -13.60 7.02 -5.32
N ARG A 33 -14.73 7.45 -4.73
CA ARG A 33 -16.06 7.14 -5.25
C ARG A 33 -16.30 7.71 -6.64
N GLN A 34 -15.87 8.95 -6.87
CA GLN A 34 -16.01 9.61 -8.17
C GLN A 34 -15.13 8.95 -9.23
N LEU A 35 -13.88 8.63 -8.88
CA LEU A 35 -12.90 8.06 -9.81
C LEU A 35 -13.15 6.58 -10.10
N CYS A 36 -13.46 5.78 -9.08
CA CYS A 36 -13.54 4.33 -9.21
C CYS A 36 -14.95 3.81 -9.52
N ARG A 37 -16.04 4.54 -9.25
CA ARG A 37 -17.47 4.15 -9.39
C ARG A 37 -17.88 2.87 -8.64
N HIS A 38 -17.07 1.83 -8.65
CA HIS A 38 -17.23 0.57 -7.93
C HIS A 38 -15.98 0.27 -7.11
N THR A 39 -16.16 -0.37 -5.94
CA THR A 39 -15.09 -0.75 -5.01
C THR A 39 -14.01 -1.60 -5.67
N ASP A 40 -14.41 -2.51 -6.56
CA ASP A 40 -13.49 -3.42 -7.26
C ASP A 40 -12.59 -2.73 -8.30
N ASN A 41 -12.95 -1.51 -8.71
CA ASN A 41 -12.14 -0.74 -9.65
C ASN A 41 -11.04 0.09 -8.96
N LEU A 42 -11.05 0.14 -7.62
CA LEU A 42 -9.99 0.76 -6.86
C LEU A 42 -8.69 -0.04 -7.05
N LYS A 43 -7.71 0.57 -7.71
CA LYS A 43 -6.42 -0.08 -7.96
C LYS A 43 -5.61 -0.14 -6.66
N PRO A 44 -5.00 -1.29 -6.35
CA PRO A 44 -4.29 -1.48 -5.09
C PRO A 44 -3.15 -0.48 -4.90
N TYR A 45 -2.42 -0.17 -5.98
CA TYR A 45 -1.34 0.82 -5.93
C TYR A 45 -1.84 2.21 -5.49
N LEU A 46 -2.92 2.69 -6.11
CA LEU A 46 -3.52 3.98 -5.78
C LEU A 46 -4.14 3.97 -4.38
N GLY A 47 -4.87 2.90 -4.03
CA GLY A 47 -5.53 2.77 -2.74
C GLY A 47 -4.55 2.61 -1.56
N ILE A 48 -3.33 2.11 -1.78
CA ILE A 48 -2.31 2.02 -0.73
C ILE A 48 -1.51 3.32 -0.63
N GLN A 49 -1.31 4.03 -1.74
CA GLN A 49 -0.59 5.31 -1.75
C GLN A 49 -1.43 6.48 -1.21
N ALA A 50 -2.74 6.47 -1.46
CA ALA A 50 -3.68 7.46 -0.94
C ALA A 50 -4.17 7.15 0.48
N ASP A 51 -3.73 6.04 1.08
CA ASP A 51 -4.05 5.66 2.45
C ASP A 51 -3.55 6.71 3.45
N SER A 52 -4.37 7.00 4.45
CA SER A 52 -4.03 7.92 5.53
C SER A 52 -2.69 7.57 6.17
N MET A 53 -1.86 8.60 6.35
CA MET A 53 -0.54 8.46 6.94
C MET A 53 -0.65 7.98 8.38
N MET A 54 0.11 6.92 8.72
CA MET A 54 0.21 6.48 10.10
C MET A 54 0.98 7.51 10.92
N LEU A 55 0.57 7.76 12.17
CA LEU A 55 1.37 8.58 13.09
C LEU A 55 2.76 7.94 13.27
N SER A 56 3.79 8.64 12.82
CA SER A 56 5.18 8.23 13.04
C SER A 56 5.53 8.36 14.51
N SER A 57 5.98 7.27 15.13
CA SER A 57 6.60 7.33 16.45
C SER A 57 8.03 7.86 16.32
N PRO A 58 8.58 8.62 17.29
CA PRO A 58 9.96 9.08 17.24
C PRO A 58 10.91 7.89 17.00
N GLY A 59 11.65 7.91 15.88
CA GLY A 59 12.56 6.84 15.47
C GLY A 59 12.04 5.93 14.34
N SER A 60 10.75 5.99 13.97
CA SER A 60 10.26 5.33 12.76
C SER A 60 10.41 6.28 11.56
N ASN A 61 11.43 6.08 10.72
CA ASN A 61 11.63 6.83 9.47
C ASN A 61 10.65 6.39 8.35
N ILE A 62 9.40 6.10 8.72
CA ILE A 62 8.36 5.62 7.80
C ILE A 62 7.36 6.75 7.61
N SER A 63 7.27 7.27 6.40
CA SER A 63 6.41 8.41 6.04
C SER A 63 5.12 8.01 5.30
N CYS A 64 4.69 6.75 5.42
CA CYS A 64 3.58 6.20 4.64
C CYS A 64 2.46 5.61 5.52
N GLY A 65 1.29 5.39 4.91
CA GLY A 65 0.15 4.75 5.55
C GLY A 65 0.43 3.32 6.02
N TYR A 66 -0.39 2.82 6.94
CA TYR A 66 -0.19 1.53 7.60
C TYR A 66 -0.09 0.35 6.61
N LYS A 67 -0.92 0.37 5.55
CA LYS A 67 -0.93 -0.65 4.51
C LYS A 67 0.41 -0.70 3.76
N MET A 68 0.99 0.47 3.46
CA MET A 68 2.28 0.59 2.77
C MET A 68 3.45 0.18 3.69
N ALA A 69 3.43 0.61 4.94
CA ALA A 69 4.44 0.26 5.93
C ALA A 69 4.54 -1.27 6.13
N ARG A 70 3.40 -1.96 6.18
CA ARG A 70 3.34 -3.44 6.24
C ARG A 70 3.99 -4.09 5.01
N GLY A 71 3.70 -3.58 3.82
CA GLY A 71 4.34 -4.06 2.59
C GLY A 71 5.86 -3.94 2.63
N GLN A 72 6.38 -2.79 3.10
CA GLN A 72 7.82 -2.56 3.23
C GLN A 72 8.50 -3.55 4.20
N VAL A 73 7.85 -3.90 5.31
CA VAL A 73 8.37 -4.90 6.25
C VAL A 73 8.41 -6.30 5.62
N LEU A 74 7.37 -6.68 4.88
CA LEU A 74 7.34 -7.98 4.17
C LEU A 74 8.44 -8.07 3.11
N THR A 75 8.65 -7.00 2.33
CA THR A 75 9.75 -6.97 1.36
C THR A 75 11.11 -7.00 2.05
N THR A 76 11.25 -6.36 3.22
CA THR A 76 12.49 -6.41 4.00
C THR A 76 12.77 -7.84 4.49
N GLY A 77 11.74 -8.55 4.96
CA GLY A 77 11.84 -9.98 5.32
C GLY A 77 12.30 -10.83 4.15
N TYR A 78 11.71 -10.63 2.96
CA TYR A 78 12.10 -11.32 1.73
C TYR A 78 13.55 -10.99 1.32
N THR A 79 13.99 -9.75 1.50
CA THR A 79 15.36 -9.34 1.15
C THR A 79 16.43 -9.89 2.10
N ARG A 80 16.07 -10.36 3.32
CA ARG A 80 17.03 -11.06 4.19
C ARG A 80 17.40 -12.44 3.66
N GLU A 81 16.58 -13.01 2.77
CA GLU A 81 16.86 -14.29 2.11
C GLU A 81 17.66 -14.13 0.80
N ILE A 82 17.83 -12.89 0.31
CA ILE A 82 18.57 -12.62 -0.92
C ILE A 82 19.99 -12.12 -0.56
N PRO A 83 21.05 -12.74 -1.10
CA PRO A 83 22.42 -12.28 -0.83
C PRO A 83 22.61 -10.82 -1.28
N HIS A 84 23.36 -10.06 -0.48
CA HIS A 84 23.59 -8.60 -0.55
C HIS A 84 24.03 -8.03 -1.92
N THR A 85 24.33 -8.88 -2.90
CA THR A 85 24.84 -8.51 -4.23
C THR A 85 23.75 -8.09 -5.23
N ILE A 86 22.48 -8.47 -5.01
CA ILE A 86 21.37 -8.23 -5.96
C ILE A 86 20.52 -6.99 -5.58
N PHE A 87 20.69 -6.49 -4.35
CA PHE A 87 19.86 -5.45 -3.74
C PHE A 87 19.82 -4.10 -4.48
N PRO A 88 20.93 -3.53 -5.00
CA PRO A 88 20.86 -2.21 -5.64
C PRO A 88 20.16 -2.23 -7.01
N THR A 89 20.13 -3.37 -7.72
CA THR A 89 19.59 -3.43 -9.08
C THR A 89 18.05 -3.45 -9.11
N VAL A 90 17.41 -4.14 -8.16
CA VAL A 90 15.94 -4.25 -8.14
C VAL A 90 15.28 -2.97 -7.63
N VAL A 91 15.87 -2.32 -6.62
CA VAL A 91 15.34 -1.06 -6.06
C VAL A 91 15.44 0.10 -7.06
N LEU A 92 16.52 0.19 -7.83
CA LEU A 92 16.66 1.22 -8.88
C LEU A 92 15.65 1.04 -10.02
N THR A 93 15.27 -0.18 -10.36
CA THR A 93 14.36 -0.43 -11.49
C THR A 93 12.92 -0.02 -11.16
N VAL A 94 12.52 -0.08 -9.88
CA VAL A 94 11.17 0.34 -9.44
C VAL A 94 11.07 1.86 -9.28
N SER A 95 12.17 2.56 -8.97
CA SER A 95 12.19 4.02 -8.81
C SER A 95 12.27 4.82 -10.12
N VAL A 96 12.71 4.21 -11.23
CA VAL A 96 12.86 4.89 -12.54
C VAL A 96 11.58 4.81 -13.40
N LEU A 97 10.58 4.05 -12.97
CA LEU A 97 9.31 3.90 -13.70
C LEU A 97 8.15 4.76 -13.13
N LEU A 98 8.47 5.79 -12.35
CA LEU A 98 7.56 6.79 -11.81
C LEU A 98 7.91 8.19 -12.33
#